data_AF-A0A803V8U9-F1
#
_entry.id   AF-A0A803V8U9-F1
#
_cell.length_a   1.000
_cell.length_b   1.000
_cell.length_c   1.000
_cell.angle_alpha   90.00
_cell.angle_beta   90.00
_cell.angle_gamma   90.00
#
_symmetry.space_group_name_H-M   'P 1'
#
loop_
_entity.id
_entity.type
_entity.pdbx_description
1 polymer ?
#
loop_
_entity_poly.entity_id
_entity_poly.type
_entity_poly.pdbx_seq_one_letter_code
_entity_poly.pdbx_strand_id
1 'polypeptide(L)'
;GGGGGGGGGGGGGGGGGGGGGGGGGGGGGGGGGGGGGGAAGGGEPVRQSLGGGVRAGGVEKPPRAEPPCRRQGGCRLGVPGGHPQLLLLVRAGGPQVPCEVQGQNLQRLLVAVRRRQQGPGRRSVSAGARGRAGRGAPGAERRVPRRRLPGARHRSLAPAVCVFPAEHGGVPVPSRVRQVHSRAQQGCLRGRGGGAAGGGEILAVLGRRVAESLFDKASAAEFGLAGWKSLHELNPRAADKGAVDWVFLVDTLNFSFWSEQEDRKYLVKYKDKTYSGFWSLCAAVNRALDDGIPITSPSYFATMTLDQVRHVFRSDTEVPLPLIEERHRVLNESGIVLLEKFGGSFLTCVKMSEKSAQKLLRLVLENFPSYKDEAVFEKKKVSFYKRAQILVADTWGVLEGKGDGSFDDISSLTIFADYRIPQVLVHLKAMKYSEELMKKLRAGTLFQSGDKEEVEIRGCSIWCCALICKHLQELYEKKGQDMKEKINAVLLDYYLWDYARDHREDMKDIPFHRVRCIYY
;
A
#
# COMPACT_ATOMS: atom_id res chain seq x y z
N GLY A 1 21.51 -37.73 -40.64
CA GLY A 1 22.90 -37.32 -40.32
C GLY A 1 22.93 -35.81 -40.13
N GLY A 2 23.90 -35.22 -39.43
CA GLY A 2 25.18 -35.78 -39.00
C GLY A 2 26.19 -35.89 -40.16
N GLY A 3 27.44 -35.44 -40.02
CA GLY A 3 28.04 -34.72 -38.89
C GLY A 3 29.58 -34.71 -38.92
N GLY A 4 30.20 -33.81 -38.14
CA GLY A 4 31.64 -33.77 -37.86
C GLY A 4 32.54 -33.21 -38.98
N GLY A 5 33.72 -32.64 -38.67
CA GLY A 5 34.23 -32.28 -37.34
C GLY A 5 35.74 -31.99 -37.31
N GLY A 6 36.19 -31.18 -36.33
CA GLY A 6 37.61 -30.92 -36.02
C GLY A 6 38.32 -29.88 -36.92
N GLY A 7 39.38 -29.21 -36.46
CA GLY A 7 39.91 -29.16 -35.09
C GLY A 7 41.33 -28.58 -34.98
N GLY A 8 41.61 -27.82 -33.92
CA GLY A 8 42.94 -27.24 -33.61
C GLY A 8 43.32 -25.98 -34.41
N GLY A 9 44.28 -25.16 -33.96
CA GLY A 9 44.99 -25.17 -32.67
C GLY A 9 46.19 -24.21 -32.61
N GLY A 10 46.42 -23.57 -31.46
CA GLY A 10 47.53 -22.63 -31.21
C GLY A 10 47.17 -21.15 -31.45
N GLY A 11 47.71 -20.15 -30.74
CA GLY A 11 48.61 -20.21 -29.57
C GLY A 11 49.88 -19.36 -29.74
N GLY A 12 49.92 -18.15 -29.19
CA GLY A 12 51.10 -17.27 -29.22
C GLY A 12 50.85 -15.89 -28.58
N GLY A 13 51.86 -15.37 -27.87
CA GLY A 13 51.77 -14.17 -27.01
C GLY A 13 51.24 -14.50 -25.60
N GLY A 14 51.91 -14.20 -24.49
CA GLY A 14 53.09 -13.35 -24.26
C GLY A 14 52.69 -11.88 -24.04
N GLY A 15 53.06 -11.21 -22.95
CA GLY A 15 53.77 -11.66 -21.74
C GLY A 15 54.56 -10.52 -21.09
N GLY A 16 54.54 -10.42 -19.75
CA GLY A 16 55.40 -9.49 -18.98
C GLY A 16 54.67 -8.68 -17.91
N GLY A 17 55.30 -8.55 -16.73
CA GLY A 17 54.87 -7.69 -15.61
C GLY A 17 53.77 -8.31 -14.72
N GLY A 18 53.94 -8.51 -13.40
CA GLY A 18 55.11 -8.28 -12.55
C GLY A 18 54.76 -7.40 -11.34
N GLY A 19 54.32 -8.01 -10.24
CA GLY A 19 53.97 -7.31 -9.00
C GLY A 19 53.75 -8.29 -7.86
N GLY A 20 54.81 -8.56 -7.08
CA GLY A 20 54.76 -9.48 -5.95
C GLY A 20 54.43 -8.78 -4.63
N GLY A 21 53.64 -9.45 -3.78
CA GLY A 21 53.41 -9.07 -2.39
C GLY A 21 53.39 -10.32 -1.52
N GLY A 22 54.48 -10.59 -0.80
CA GLY A 22 54.61 -11.76 0.06
C GLY A 22 53.75 -11.65 1.32
N GLY A 23 53.22 -12.78 1.80
CA GLY A 23 52.51 -12.85 3.07
C GLY A 23 53.44 -12.87 4.28
N GLY A 24 52.87 -12.65 5.46
CA GLY A 24 53.56 -12.81 6.75
C GLY A 24 52.55 -13.04 7.86
N GLY A 25 52.59 -14.22 8.48
CA GLY A 25 51.87 -14.49 9.73
C GLY A 25 52.72 -14.09 10.93
N GLY A 26 52.06 -13.68 12.02
CA GLY A 26 52.71 -13.35 13.29
C GLY A 26 51.69 -13.33 14.42
N GLY A 27 52.07 -13.85 15.59
CA GLY A 27 51.21 -13.91 16.78
C GLY A 27 51.97 -13.53 18.04
N GLY A 28 51.20 -13.26 19.12
CA GLY A 28 51.71 -12.74 20.39
C GLY A 28 51.77 -11.19 20.42
N GLY A 29 51.62 -10.54 21.57
CA GLY A 29 51.27 -11.09 22.90
C GLY A 29 51.42 -10.06 24.02
N GLY A 30 50.68 -10.27 25.13
CA GLY A 30 50.74 -9.44 26.35
C GLY A 30 49.77 -8.24 26.36
N GLY A 31 49.28 -7.78 27.52
CA GLY A 31 49.42 -8.37 28.86
C GLY A 31 48.87 -7.49 30.00
N GLY A 32 48.51 -8.12 31.13
CA GLY A 32 48.10 -7.46 32.39
C GLY A 32 46.57 -7.33 32.60
N GLY A 33 46.02 -7.58 33.80
CA GLY A 33 46.64 -8.16 35.00
C GLY A 33 45.76 -8.10 36.27
N GLY A 34 45.78 -9.16 37.08
CA GLY A 34 45.17 -9.25 38.43
C GLY A 34 43.68 -9.67 38.46
N GLY A 35 43.22 -10.45 39.45
CA GLY A 35 43.94 -11.17 40.50
C GLY A 35 43.03 -11.78 41.59
N GLY A 36 43.27 -13.05 41.98
CA GLY A 36 42.49 -13.81 42.98
C GLY A 36 41.16 -14.39 42.42
N GLY A 37 40.68 -15.58 42.78
CA GLY A 37 41.12 -16.59 43.77
C GLY A 37 40.01 -16.85 44.82
N GLY A 38 39.60 -18.07 45.16
CA GLY A 38 39.96 -19.41 44.67
C GLY A 38 39.14 -20.51 45.39
N ALA A 39 39.41 -21.79 45.10
CA ALA A 39 38.73 -23.02 45.57
C ALA A 39 37.24 -23.17 45.15
N ALA A 40 36.68 -24.31 44.68
CA ALA A 40 36.98 -25.75 44.66
C ALA A 40 36.29 -26.59 45.76
N GLY A 41 35.67 -27.72 45.34
CA GLY A 41 34.81 -28.60 46.13
C GLY A 41 33.32 -28.19 46.06
N GLY A 42 32.34 -29.04 45.78
CA GLY A 42 32.35 -30.47 45.42
C GLY A 42 31.72 -31.36 46.50
N GLY A 43 30.49 -31.86 46.26
CA GLY A 43 29.82 -32.83 47.15
C GLY A 43 28.32 -32.63 47.32
N GLU A 44 27.53 -33.32 46.48
CA GLU A 44 26.25 -33.92 46.89
C GLU A 44 26.52 -35.36 47.38
N PRO A 45 25.57 -36.15 47.94
CA PRO A 45 24.13 -35.87 48.22
C PRO A 45 23.69 -36.31 49.65
N VAL A 46 22.37 -36.54 49.86
CA VAL A 46 21.73 -37.55 50.76
C VAL A 46 20.99 -37.07 52.05
N ARG A 47 19.66 -36.92 51.88
CA ARG A 47 18.52 -37.40 52.72
C ARG A 47 18.15 -36.82 54.11
N GLN A 48 16.81 -36.68 54.26
CA GLN A 48 15.96 -37.00 55.44
C GLN A 48 16.11 -36.13 56.71
N SER A 49 15.12 -36.00 57.60
CA SER A 49 13.64 -36.18 57.62
C SER A 49 13.13 -35.72 59.01
N LEU A 50 11.83 -35.84 59.29
CA LEU A 50 11.14 -35.59 60.58
C LEU A 50 10.98 -34.10 60.97
N GLY A 51 9.90 -33.67 61.63
CA GLY A 51 8.62 -34.37 61.87
C GLY A 51 7.82 -33.84 63.08
N GLY A 52 6.53 -33.53 62.88
CA GLY A 52 5.58 -33.16 63.95
C GLY A 52 5.42 -31.64 64.19
N GLY A 53 4.30 -31.15 64.74
CA GLY A 53 3.09 -31.86 65.20
C GLY A 53 1.82 -31.00 65.25
N VAL A 54 0.73 -31.56 64.71
CA VAL A 54 -0.62 -31.00 64.52
C VAL A 54 -1.40 -30.78 65.85
N ARG A 55 -2.19 -29.69 65.95
CA ARG A 55 -3.62 -29.58 66.44
C ARG A 55 -3.94 -28.21 67.09
N ALA A 56 -5.20 -27.74 67.26
CA ALA A 56 -6.42 -27.75 66.44
C ALA A 56 -7.61 -27.09 67.21
N GLY A 57 -8.52 -26.36 66.55
CA GLY A 57 -9.90 -26.11 67.03
C GLY A 57 -10.42 -24.66 67.04
N GLY A 58 -11.72 -24.46 66.78
CA GLY A 58 -12.46 -23.17 66.82
C GLY A 58 -12.30 -22.31 65.55
N VAL A 59 -13.15 -22.33 64.50
CA VAL A 59 -14.63 -22.34 64.36
C VAL A 59 -15.30 -20.99 64.66
N GLU A 60 -15.58 -20.22 63.60
CA GLU A 60 -16.88 -19.54 63.42
C GLU A 60 -17.21 -19.28 61.93
N LYS A 61 -18.40 -18.76 61.61
CA LYS A 61 -19.01 -18.78 60.24
C LYS A 61 -19.15 -17.39 59.59
N PRO A 62 -19.22 -17.31 58.24
CA PRO A 62 -19.34 -16.04 57.52
C PRO A 62 -20.80 -15.57 57.27
N PRO A 63 -21.04 -14.25 57.12
CA PRO A 63 -22.15 -13.74 56.32
C PRO A 63 -21.80 -13.94 54.82
N ARG A 64 -22.61 -14.60 53.98
CA ARG A 64 -23.98 -14.30 53.52
C ARG A 64 -24.10 -13.05 52.65
N ALA A 65 -24.87 -13.19 51.57
CA ALA A 65 -25.03 -12.25 50.47
C ALA A 65 -26.53 -11.86 50.27
N GLU A 66 -26.83 -11.26 49.10
CA GLU A 66 -28.17 -10.80 48.63
C GLU A 66 -28.71 -9.49 49.27
N PRO A 67 -29.67 -8.77 48.64
CA PRO A 67 -30.44 -9.12 47.42
C PRO A 67 -30.41 -8.08 46.26
N PRO A 68 -30.92 -8.45 45.06
CA PRO A 68 -31.11 -7.53 43.93
C PRO A 68 -32.49 -6.84 43.93
N CYS A 69 -32.58 -5.61 43.41
CA CYS A 69 -33.86 -4.94 43.16
C CYS A 69 -34.42 -5.21 41.75
N ARG A 70 -35.69 -5.62 41.70
CA ARG A 70 -36.53 -5.81 40.50
C ARG A 70 -37.93 -5.24 40.78
N ARG A 71 -38.74 -5.07 39.72
CA ARG A 71 -40.19 -4.70 39.65
C ARG A 71 -40.45 -3.20 39.33
N GLN A 72 -41.49 -2.82 38.59
CA GLN A 72 -42.44 -3.60 37.74
C GLN A 72 -43.08 -2.74 36.63
N GLY A 73 -43.75 -3.39 35.67
CA GLY A 73 -44.39 -2.79 34.48
C GLY A 73 -43.61 -3.15 33.20
N GLY A 74 -44.18 -3.73 32.12
CA GLY A 74 -45.60 -3.82 31.71
C GLY A 74 -45.92 -2.66 30.75
N CYS A 75 -46.26 -2.86 29.48
CA CYS A 75 -47.08 -3.93 28.89
C CYS A 75 -46.50 -4.55 27.58
N ARG A 76 -47.17 -5.61 27.08
CA ARG A 76 -47.04 -6.11 25.69
C ARG A 76 -48.07 -5.43 24.78
N LEU A 77 -47.79 -5.40 23.47
CA LEU A 77 -48.65 -5.66 22.29
C LEU A 77 -48.36 -4.68 21.13
N GLY A 78 -48.57 -5.13 19.87
CA GLY A 78 -48.77 -4.24 18.72
C GLY A 78 -47.66 -4.18 17.65
N VAL A 79 -47.78 -5.04 16.64
CA VAL A 79 -47.22 -4.92 15.27
C VAL A 79 -48.39 -5.38 14.37
N PRO A 80 -48.81 -4.71 13.26
CA PRO A 80 -47.93 -4.18 12.20
C PRO A 80 -48.32 -2.82 11.55
N GLY A 81 -47.44 -2.34 10.64
CA GLY A 81 -47.74 -1.34 9.61
C GLY A 81 -47.02 0.01 9.76
N GLY A 82 -46.44 0.63 8.72
CA GLY A 82 -46.18 0.11 7.37
C GLY A 82 -45.59 1.16 6.41
N HIS A 83 -44.71 0.73 5.49
CA HIS A 83 -44.10 1.49 4.37
C HIS A 83 -43.17 2.69 4.72
N PRO A 84 -42.23 3.07 3.82
CA PRO A 84 -41.37 2.18 3.04
C PRO A 84 -39.88 2.61 3.06
N GLN A 85 -38.95 1.64 3.10
CA GLN A 85 -37.55 1.92 2.74
C GLN A 85 -37.43 2.04 1.21
N LEU A 86 -36.77 3.10 0.73
CA LEU A 86 -36.55 3.31 -0.70
C LEU A 86 -35.34 2.48 -1.18
N LEU A 87 -35.62 1.24 -1.57
CA LEU A 87 -34.63 0.33 -2.15
C LEU A 87 -34.31 0.73 -3.60
N LEU A 88 -33.18 1.42 -3.82
CA LEU A 88 -32.72 1.76 -5.18
C LEU A 88 -31.75 0.70 -5.72
N LEU A 89 -32.30 -0.33 -6.38
CA LEU A 89 -31.51 -1.07 -7.37
C LEU A 89 -31.20 -0.15 -8.56
N VAL A 90 -29.92 -0.02 -8.91
CA VAL A 90 -29.51 0.37 -10.26
C VAL A 90 -28.86 -0.86 -10.90
N ARG A 91 -29.56 -1.48 -11.84
CA ARG A 91 -29.04 -2.59 -12.65
C ARG A 91 -28.11 -2.03 -13.73
N ALA A 92 -27.09 -2.79 -14.12
CA ALA A 92 -26.08 -2.33 -15.07
C ALA A 92 -26.64 -2.06 -16.48
N GLY A 93 -26.06 -1.06 -17.14
CA GLY A 93 -26.21 -0.75 -18.57
C GLY A 93 -25.05 0.16 -18.99
N GLY A 94 -24.45 -0.10 -20.16
CA GLY A 94 -23.36 0.71 -20.72
C GLY A 94 -23.82 2.09 -21.20
N PRO A 95 -22.92 2.95 -21.74
CA PRO A 95 -21.75 2.54 -22.53
C PRO A 95 -20.38 2.91 -21.93
N GLN A 96 -19.33 2.68 -22.72
CA GLN A 96 -17.91 2.86 -22.38
C GLN A 96 -17.56 4.28 -21.93
N VAL A 97 -16.72 4.40 -20.90
CA VAL A 97 -16.12 5.67 -20.44
C VAL A 97 -14.59 5.58 -20.61
N PRO A 98 -13.93 6.50 -21.34
CA PRO A 98 -12.48 6.49 -21.52
C PRO A 98 -11.67 6.68 -20.23
N CYS A 99 -10.43 6.18 -20.23
CA CYS A 99 -9.55 6.20 -19.08
C CYS A 99 -8.93 7.59 -18.82
N GLU A 100 -9.30 8.27 -17.71
CA GLU A 100 -8.59 9.48 -17.24
C GLU A 100 -8.70 9.75 -15.71
N VAL A 101 -9.22 8.81 -14.91
CA VAL A 101 -9.78 9.12 -13.57
C VAL A 101 -8.70 9.40 -12.49
N GLN A 102 -7.56 8.71 -12.51
CA GLN A 102 -6.53 8.89 -11.46
C GLN A 102 -5.80 10.24 -11.56
N GLY A 103 -5.46 10.70 -12.77
CA GLY A 103 -4.80 12.01 -12.98
C GLY A 103 -5.67 13.20 -12.56
N GLN A 104 -6.98 13.13 -12.82
CA GLN A 104 -7.92 14.18 -12.41
C GLN A 104 -8.04 14.30 -10.88
N ASN A 105 -7.86 13.21 -10.12
CA ASN A 105 -7.95 13.25 -8.65
C ASN A 105 -6.79 14.02 -8.02
N LEU A 106 -5.54 13.87 -8.50
CA LEU A 106 -4.41 14.64 -7.98
C LEU A 106 -4.47 16.13 -8.37
N GLN A 107 -4.91 16.48 -9.58
CA GLN A 107 -5.16 17.89 -9.93
C GLN A 107 -6.22 18.51 -8.99
N ARG A 108 -7.28 17.76 -8.65
CA ARG A 108 -8.33 18.20 -7.72
C ARG A 108 -7.86 18.28 -6.26
N LEU A 109 -6.78 17.59 -5.88
CA LEU A 109 -6.10 17.75 -4.59
C LEU A 109 -5.35 19.10 -4.55
N LEU A 110 -4.53 19.37 -5.58
CA LEU A 110 -3.73 20.59 -5.68
C LEU A 110 -4.55 21.88 -5.70
N VAL A 111 -5.75 21.87 -6.30
CA VAL A 111 -6.69 23.02 -6.27
C VAL A 111 -7.19 23.31 -4.85
N ALA A 112 -7.34 22.30 -3.98
CA ALA A 112 -7.69 22.52 -2.57
C ALA A 112 -6.51 23.11 -1.78
N VAL A 113 -5.30 22.58 -1.98
CA VAL A 113 -4.07 23.09 -1.34
C VAL A 113 -3.80 24.55 -1.73
N ARG A 114 -3.92 24.90 -3.03
CA ARG A 114 -3.75 26.29 -3.50
C ARG A 114 -4.74 27.26 -2.86
N ARG A 115 -5.98 26.85 -2.58
CA ARG A 115 -6.98 27.68 -1.87
C ARG A 115 -6.62 27.94 -0.40
N ARG A 116 -5.78 27.13 0.23
CA ARG A 116 -5.34 27.34 1.62
C ARG A 116 -4.19 28.35 1.76
N GLN A 117 -3.40 28.55 0.69
CA GLN A 117 -2.31 29.53 0.66
C GLN A 117 -2.78 30.98 0.43
N GLN A 118 -4.05 31.19 0.07
CA GLN A 118 -4.69 32.50 -0.05
C GLN A 118 -5.67 32.71 1.10
N GLY A 119 -5.19 33.30 2.20
CA GLY A 119 -6.03 33.61 3.37
C GLY A 119 -7.13 34.65 3.06
N PRO A 120 -8.22 34.68 3.84
CA PRO A 120 -9.34 35.60 3.59
C PRO A 120 -8.91 37.05 3.82
N GLY A 121 -8.89 37.85 2.75
CA GLY A 121 -8.59 39.29 2.83
C GLY A 121 -9.62 40.03 3.69
N ARG A 122 -9.15 40.72 4.73
CA ARG A 122 -10.00 41.54 5.60
C ARG A 122 -10.69 42.64 4.79
N ARG A 123 -12.02 42.62 4.70
CA ARG A 123 -12.82 43.82 4.39
C ARG A 123 -13.27 44.45 5.70
N SER A 124 -12.90 45.71 5.90
CA SER A 124 -13.40 46.54 6.99
C SER A 124 -14.90 46.82 6.81
N VAL A 125 -15.65 46.81 7.90
CA VAL A 125 -17.05 47.22 7.93
C VAL A 125 -17.13 48.52 8.73
N SER A 126 -17.46 49.62 8.07
CA SER A 126 -17.88 50.87 8.71
C SER A 126 -19.41 50.92 8.77
N ALA A 127 -19.96 51.31 9.92
CA ALA A 127 -21.40 51.39 10.12
C ALA A 127 -21.97 52.72 9.60
N GLY A 128 -23.19 52.69 9.08
CA GLY A 128 -23.97 53.88 8.73
C GLY A 128 -25.46 53.55 8.72
N ALA A 129 -26.24 54.18 9.60
CA ALA A 129 -27.66 53.86 9.82
C ALA A 129 -28.60 54.98 9.35
N ARG A 130 -29.70 54.59 8.67
CA ARG A 130 -30.98 55.28 8.33
C ARG A 130 -31.66 54.44 7.22
N GLY A 131 -32.98 54.30 7.09
CA GLY A 131 -34.08 54.66 7.99
C GLY A 131 -35.47 54.48 7.33
N ARG A 132 -36.38 53.74 7.98
CA ARG A 132 -37.87 53.70 7.85
C ARG A 132 -38.57 53.55 6.45
N ALA A 133 -39.27 52.40 6.34
CA ALA A 133 -40.73 52.25 6.10
C ALA A 133 -41.40 52.42 4.70
N GLY A 134 -42.36 51.52 4.40
CA GLY A 134 -43.69 51.94 3.90
C GLY A 134 -44.46 51.09 2.86
N ARG A 135 -45.43 50.25 3.31
CA ARG A 135 -46.66 49.79 2.60
C ARG A 135 -46.43 48.94 1.31
N GLY A 136 -47.38 48.20 0.71
CA GLY A 136 -48.76 47.82 1.06
C GLY A 136 -49.35 46.82 0.02
N ALA A 137 -50.44 46.11 0.36
CA ALA A 137 -51.22 45.21 -0.54
C ALA A 137 -52.42 46.00 -1.19
N PRO A 138 -53.39 45.45 -1.99
CA PRO A 138 -53.84 44.04 -2.15
C PRO A 138 -54.42 43.56 -3.53
N GLY A 139 -54.84 42.28 -3.61
CA GLY A 139 -55.93 41.77 -4.49
C GLY A 139 -55.61 41.43 -5.96
N ALA A 140 -56.45 40.70 -6.72
CA ALA A 140 -57.56 39.79 -6.36
C ALA A 140 -58.08 38.99 -7.60
N GLU A 141 -58.52 37.72 -7.41
CA GLU A 141 -59.32 36.89 -8.35
C GLU A 141 -58.74 36.60 -9.77
N ARG A 142 -59.20 35.69 -10.65
CA ARG A 142 -60.11 34.50 -10.67
C ARG A 142 -59.47 33.51 -11.71
N ARG A 143 -59.96 32.37 -12.23
CA ARG A 143 -61.22 31.56 -12.31
C ARG A 143 -60.80 30.09 -12.64
N VAL A 144 -61.73 29.16 -12.96
CA VAL A 144 -61.43 27.80 -13.50
C VAL A 144 -62.49 27.42 -14.57
N PRO A 145 -62.24 26.47 -15.50
CA PRO A 145 -62.90 25.15 -15.38
C PRO A 145 -62.17 23.90 -15.97
N ARG A 146 -62.36 22.73 -15.31
CA ARG A 146 -62.79 21.37 -15.77
C ARG A 146 -62.63 21.00 -17.29
N ARG A 147 -62.38 19.74 -17.74
CA ARG A 147 -62.63 18.37 -17.17
C ARG A 147 -62.04 17.21 -18.04
N ARG A 148 -62.11 15.96 -17.53
CA ARG A 148 -62.09 14.60 -18.17
C ARG A 148 -60.76 13.81 -18.35
N LEU A 149 -60.88 12.49 -18.10
CA LEU A 149 -60.03 11.32 -18.45
C LEU A 149 -60.88 10.40 -19.39
N PRO A 150 -60.33 9.49 -20.24
CA PRO A 150 -59.48 8.30 -19.94
C PRO A 150 -58.27 8.13 -20.90
N GLY A 151 -57.47 7.04 -20.94
CA GLY A 151 -57.32 5.86 -20.07
C GLY A 151 -56.93 4.54 -20.80
N ALA A 152 -56.67 3.47 -20.02
CA ALA A 152 -56.53 2.03 -20.40
C ALA A 152 -55.27 1.47 -21.15
N ARG A 153 -54.56 0.57 -20.43
CA ARG A 153 -54.04 -0.79 -20.81
C ARG A 153 -52.90 -1.04 -21.85
N HIS A 154 -51.94 -1.87 -21.36
CA HIS A 154 -51.32 -3.09 -21.95
C HIS A 154 -49.99 -3.08 -22.77
N ARG A 155 -49.02 -3.81 -22.17
CA ARG A 155 -48.16 -4.90 -22.69
C ARG A 155 -47.00 -4.65 -23.69
N SER A 156 -45.82 -5.10 -23.23
CA SER A 156 -44.91 -6.05 -23.91
C SER A 156 -44.07 -5.60 -25.10
N LEU A 157 -42.74 -5.82 -24.97
CA LEU A 157 -41.90 -6.36 -26.04
C LEU A 157 -40.61 -6.97 -25.44
N ALA A 158 -39.99 -7.90 -26.16
CA ALA A 158 -38.71 -8.54 -25.83
C ALA A 158 -37.70 -8.30 -26.98
N PRO A 159 -36.37 -8.36 -26.74
CA PRO A 159 -35.37 -7.94 -27.72
C PRO A 159 -35.05 -9.02 -28.77
N ALA A 160 -34.60 -8.57 -29.95
CA ALA A 160 -34.06 -9.40 -31.02
C ALA A 160 -32.52 -9.38 -31.05
N VAL A 161 -31.92 -10.41 -31.66
CA VAL A 161 -30.47 -10.58 -31.84
C VAL A 161 -30.14 -10.57 -33.34
N CYS A 162 -29.08 -9.87 -33.74
CA CYS A 162 -28.46 -9.94 -35.07
C CYS A 162 -26.92 -9.97 -34.93
N VAL A 163 -26.23 -10.59 -35.89
CA VAL A 163 -24.83 -11.08 -35.77
C VAL A 163 -24.12 -11.10 -37.15
N PHE A 164 -22.80 -10.90 -37.16
CA PHE A 164 -21.83 -11.01 -38.29
C PHE A 164 -21.95 -10.00 -39.46
N PRO A 165 -20.94 -9.88 -40.36
CA PRO A 165 -19.54 -10.37 -40.33
C PRO A 165 -18.47 -9.24 -40.45
N ALA A 166 -17.20 -9.61 -40.63
CA ALA A 166 -16.08 -8.72 -41.03
C ALA A 166 -15.63 -9.04 -42.48
N GLU A 167 -14.79 -8.18 -43.10
CA GLU A 167 -14.02 -8.42 -44.33
C GLU A 167 -12.91 -7.34 -44.51
N HIS A 168 -12.04 -7.46 -45.52
CA HIS A 168 -10.74 -6.75 -45.61
C HIS A 168 -10.71 -5.45 -46.46
N GLY A 169 -9.67 -4.62 -46.26
CA GLY A 169 -9.26 -3.53 -47.18
C GLY A 169 -8.39 -2.45 -46.49
N GLY A 170 -7.46 -1.79 -47.19
CA GLY A 170 -6.63 -0.75 -46.54
C GLY A 170 -5.79 0.15 -47.46
N VAL A 171 -5.33 1.27 -46.86
CA VAL A 171 -4.32 2.25 -47.37
C VAL A 171 -4.82 3.12 -48.55
N PRO A 172 -4.52 4.45 -48.65
CA PRO A 172 -3.52 5.26 -47.93
C PRO A 172 -4.07 6.48 -47.13
N VAL A 173 -3.14 7.20 -46.49
CA VAL A 173 -3.38 8.41 -45.67
C VAL A 173 -3.14 9.71 -46.45
N PRO A 174 -4.06 10.70 -46.41
CA PRO A 174 -3.77 12.11 -46.69
C PRO A 174 -3.40 12.89 -45.41
N SER A 175 -2.36 13.73 -45.47
CA SER A 175 -1.78 14.40 -44.32
C SER A 175 -2.41 15.77 -44.00
N ARG A 176 -3.26 15.89 -42.95
CA ARG A 176 -3.68 17.22 -42.44
C ARG A 176 -4.20 17.35 -40.99
N VAL A 177 -3.70 16.59 -40.01
CA VAL A 177 -4.01 16.82 -38.57
C VAL A 177 -2.74 16.98 -37.70
N ARG A 178 -2.01 18.08 -37.89
CA ARG A 178 -0.85 18.47 -37.06
C ARG A 178 -0.89 19.95 -36.61
N GLN A 179 -1.99 20.42 -36.00
CA GLN A 179 -1.99 21.74 -35.31
C GLN A 179 -3.18 22.02 -34.34
N VAL A 180 -3.52 21.09 -33.42
CA VAL A 180 -4.51 21.37 -32.34
C VAL A 180 -4.00 21.04 -30.94
N HIS A 181 -3.48 19.84 -30.70
CA HIS A 181 -3.25 19.35 -29.33
C HIS A 181 -2.11 20.01 -28.53
N SER A 182 -1.19 20.77 -29.15
CA SER A 182 -0.07 21.40 -28.41
C SER A 182 -0.45 22.65 -27.60
N ARG A 183 -1.57 23.34 -27.93
CA ARG A 183 -1.96 24.57 -27.23
C ARG A 183 -2.70 24.35 -25.91
N ALA A 184 -3.32 23.18 -25.71
CA ALA A 184 -4.13 22.89 -24.52
C ALA A 184 -3.30 22.81 -23.21
N GLN A 185 -2.07 22.32 -23.27
CA GLN A 185 -1.23 22.13 -22.07
C GLN A 185 -0.35 23.34 -21.72
N GLN A 186 -0.12 24.28 -22.64
CA GLN A 186 0.74 25.45 -22.40
C GLN A 186 0.02 26.63 -21.73
N GLY A 187 -1.32 26.58 -21.61
CA GLY A 187 -2.13 27.69 -21.09
C GLY A 187 -2.00 27.96 -19.58
N CYS A 188 -1.51 27.01 -18.78
CA CYS A 188 -1.55 27.10 -17.31
C CYS A 188 -0.30 27.74 -16.64
N LEU A 189 0.70 28.19 -17.40
CA LEU A 189 2.00 28.63 -16.87
C LEU A 189 2.34 30.11 -17.15
N ARG A 190 1.34 30.98 -17.33
CA ARG A 190 1.53 32.45 -17.44
C ARG A 190 0.59 33.27 -16.54
N GLY A 191 0.63 33.00 -15.25
CA GLY A 191 0.23 33.99 -14.25
C GLY A 191 1.36 35.01 -14.04
N ARG A 192 1.16 36.28 -14.45
CA ARG A 192 2.02 37.39 -14.02
C ARG A 192 1.49 37.94 -12.69
N GLY A 193 2.35 38.00 -11.68
CA GLY A 193 2.04 38.60 -10.37
C GLY A 193 2.94 38.01 -9.29
N GLY A 194 3.65 38.86 -8.54
CA GLY A 194 4.52 38.42 -7.46
C GLY A 194 3.73 37.81 -6.29
N GLY A 195 4.04 36.58 -5.94
CA GLY A 195 3.46 35.83 -4.82
C GLY A 195 4.30 34.60 -4.54
N ALA A 196 4.23 34.06 -3.32
CA ALA A 196 5.04 32.89 -2.94
C ALA A 196 4.75 31.69 -3.85
N ALA A 197 5.80 31.00 -4.30
CA ALA A 197 5.69 29.82 -5.15
C ALA A 197 4.75 28.79 -4.50
N GLY A 198 3.78 28.29 -5.26
CA GLY A 198 2.77 27.38 -4.75
C GLY A 198 3.41 26.06 -4.30
N GLY A 199 2.86 25.38 -3.30
CA GLY A 199 3.47 24.15 -2.74
C GLY A 199 3.83 23.08 -3.80
N GLY A 200 3.03 22.96 -4.87
CA GLY A 200 3.32 22.06 -6.00
C GLY A 200 4.46 22.50 -6.93
N GLU A 201 4.79 23.79 -6.98
CA GLU A 201 5.95 24.31 -7.74
C GLU A 201 7.25 24.01 -6.98
N ILE A 202 7.22 24.12 -5.63
CA ILE A 202 8.32 23.69 -4.77
C ILE A 202 8.59 22.19 -4.94
N LEU A 203 7.56 21.34 -4.88
CA LEU A 203 7.69 19.89 -5.10
C LEU A 203 8.27 19.54 -6.49
N ALA A 204 7.96 20.31 -7.54
CA ALA A 204 8.55 20.08 -8.87
C ALA A 204 10.05 20.44 -8.92
N VAL A 205 10.46 21.54 -8.29
CA VAL A 205 11.89 21.92 -8.19
C VAL A 205 12.68 20.92 -7.37
N LEU A 206 12.11 20.43 -6.26
CA LEU A 206 12.75 19.44 -5.39
C LEU A 206 12.80 18.05 -6.04
N GLY A 207 11.69 17.58 -6.61
CA GLY A 207 11.61 16.30 -7.32
C GLY A 207 12.52 16.23 -8.55
N ARG A 208 12.76 17.36 -9.24
CA ARG A 208 13.73 17.41 -10.34
C ARG A 208 15.15 17.05 -9.89
N ARG A 209 15.60 17.50 -8.71
CA ARG A 209 16.95 17.17 -8.19
C ARG A 209 17.12 15.68 -7.92
N VAL A 210 16.06 15.02 -7.45
CA VAL A 210 16.08 13.56 -7.25
C VAL A 210 16.04 12.82 -8.59
N ALA A 211 15.28 13.30 -9.58
CA ALA A 211 15.34 12.77 -10.94
C ALA A 211 16.74 12.94 -11.57
N GLU A 212 17.44 14.04 -11.27
CA GLU A 212 18.82 14.26 -11.72
C GLU A 212 19.81 13.30 -11.03
N SER A 213 19.70 13.06 -9.71
CA SER A 213 20.55 12.08 -9.00
C SER A 213 20.22 10.61 -9.28
N LEU A 214 18.99 10.32 -9.73
CA LEU A 214 18.57 8.98 -10.17
C LEU A 214 18.84 8.73 -11.65
N PHE A 215 19.33 9.72 -12.41
CA PHE A 215 19.41 9.63 -13.86
C PHE A 215 20.16 8.36 -14.31
N ASP A 216 21.45 8.21 -13.97
CA ASP A 216 22.24 7.08 -14.46
C ASP A 216 21.71 5.73 -13.91
N LYS A 217 21.26 5.72 -12.65
CA LYS A 217 20.68 4.56 -11.98
C LYS A 217 19.42 4.03 -12.68
N ALA A 218 18.58 4.90 -13.23
CA ALA A 218 17.36 4.51 -13.95
C ALA A 218 17.62 3.78 -15.28
N SER A 219 18.87 3.67 -15.73
CA SER A 219 19.28 2.79 -16.84
C SER A 219 19.88 1.45 -16.39
N ALA A 220 20.25 1.30 -15.12
CA ALA A 220 20.90 0.09 -14.61
C ALA A 220 19.90 -1.06 -14.46
N ALA A 221 20.39 -2.30 -14.60
CA ALA A 221 19.58 -3.51 -14.40
C ALA A 221 19.01 -3.62 -12.97
N GLU A 222 19.68 -2.98 -12.00
CA GLU A 222 19.26 -2.84 -10.61
C GLU A 222 17.91 -2.12 -10.44
N PHE A 223 17.58 -1.19 -11.34
CA PHE A 223 16.31 -0.45 -11.34
C PHE A 223 15.17 -1.25 -12.00
N GLY A 224 15.46 -2.40 -12.60
CA GLY A 224 14.47 -3.29 -13.22
C GLY A 224 14.07 -4.47 -12.35
N LEU A 225 13.16 -5.30 -12.86
CA LEU A 225 12.70 -6.53 -12.18
C LEU A 225 13.82 -7.50 -11.82
N ALA A 226 14.94 -7.50 -12.55
CA ALA A 226 16.11 -8.30 -12.23
C ALA A 226 16.79 -7.85 -10.91
N GLY A 227 16.88 -6.54 -10.66
CA GLY A 227 17.40 -5.97 -9.42
C GLY A 227 16.46 -6.22 -8.24
N TRP A 228 15.16 -5.98 -8.42
CA TRP A 228 14.16 -6.32 -7.41
C TRP A 228 14.26 -7.81 -7.03
N LYS A 229 14.23 -8.72 -8.01
CA LYS A 229 14.29 -10.17 -7.76
C LYS A 229 15.59 -10.64 -7.13
N SER A 230 16.74 -10.00 -7.42
CA SER A 230 18.01 -10.34 -6.77
C SER A 230 18.05 -9.88 -5.30
N LEU A 231 17.67 -8.63 -5.03
CA LEU A 231 17.68 -8.03 -3.68
C LEU A 231 16.63 -8.64 -2.73
N HIS A 232 15.50 -9.10 -3.25
CA HIS A 232 14.40 -9.64 -2.46
C HIS A 232 14.62 -11.12 -2.12
N GLU A 233 15.55 -11.42 -1.19
CA GLU A 233 16.10 -12.77 -1.04
C GLU A 233 15.11 -13.86 -0.60
N LEU A 234 14.03 -13.48 0.11
CA LEU A 234 13.00 -14.41 0.57
C LEU A 234 11.81 -14.58 -0.40
N ASN A 235 11.78 -13.83 -1.51
CA ASN A 235 10.70 -13.93 -2.49
C ASN A 235 10.89 -15.19 -3.38
N PRO A 236 9.81 -15.81 -3.89
CA PRO A 236 9.86 -16.98 -4.75
C PRO A 236 10.81 -16.81 -5.95
N ARG A 237 11.57 -17.87 -6.26
CA ARG A 237 12.56 -17.86 -7.36
C ARG A 237 11.97 -18.34 -8.68
N ALA A 238 11.08 -19.33 -8.64
CA ALA A 238 10.29 -19.75 -9.79
C ALA A 238 9.22 -18.69 -10.16
N ALA A 239 8.80 -18.70 -11.42
CA ALA A 239 7.72 -17.85 -11.96
C ALA A 239 6.50 -18.74 -12.27
N ASP A 240 5.85 -19.24 -11.23
CA ASP A 240 4.78 -20.25 -11.32
C ASP A 240 3.55 -19.89 -10.46
N LYS A 241 2.57 -20.81 -10.36
CA LYS A 241 1.37 -20.62 -9.53
C LYS A 241 1.70 -20.47 -8.04
N GLY A 242 2.63 -21.28 -7.52
CA GLY A 242 3.01 -21.24 -6.10
C GLY A 242 3.65 -19.90 -5.72
N ALA A 243 4.42 -19.31 -6.65
CA ALA A 243 4.94 -17.95 -6.51
C ALA A 243 3.82 -16.90 -6.42
N VAL A 244 2.76 -17.02 -7.23
CA VAL A 244 1.59 -16.12 -7.21
C VAL A 244 0.73 -16.32 -5.96
N ASP A 245 0.54 -17.57 -5.50
CA ASP A 245 -0.18 -17.86 -4.25
C ASP A 245 0.59 -17.32 -3.02
N TRP A 246 1.93 -17.36 -3.05
CA TRP A 246 2.81 -16.77 -2.03
C TRP A 246 2.71 -15.25 -1.99
N VAL A 247 2.80 -14.58 -3.15
CA VAL A 247 2.65 -13.11 -3.26
C VAL A 247 1.27 -12.69 -2.73
N PHE A 248 0.21 -13.39 -3.12
CA PHE A 248 -1.14 -13.11 -2.61
C PHE A 248 -1.22 -13.18 -1.08
N LEU A 249 -0.67 -14.23 -0.47
CA LEU A 249 -0.64 -14.39 0.99
C LEU A 249 0.15 -13.25 1.66
N VAL A 250 1.34 -12.93 1.16
CA VAL A 250 2.22 -11.93 1.77
C VAL A 250 1.62 -10.52 1.65
N ASP A 251 1.06 -10.15 0.50
CA ASP A 251 0.45 -8.82 0.32
C ASP A 251 -0.91 -8.64 0.99
N THR A 252 -1.65 -9.74 1.19
CA THR A 252 -2.83 -9.79 2.08
C THR A 252 -2.44 -9.39 3.52
N LEU A 253 -1.18 -9.61 3.89
CA LEU A 253 -0.59 -9.37 5.22
C LEU A 253 0.40 -8.19 5.26
N ASN A 254 0.59 -7.44 4.16
CA ASN A 254 1.65 -6.42 4.02
C ASN A 254 1.25 -5.06 4.67
N PHE A 255 1.18 -5.05 6.01
CA PHE A 255 0.80 -3.90 6.83
C PHE A 255 1.40 -3.89 8.26
N SER A 256 1.47 -2.71 8.89
CA SER A 256 1.76 -2.42 10.31
C SER A 256 3.09 -2.94 10.89
N PHE A 257 4.15 -3.07 10.09
CA PHE A 257 5.44 -3.64 10.51
C PHE A 257 6.35 -2.74 11.39
N TRP A 258 6.01 -1.47 11.60
CA TRP A 258 6.85 -0.57 12.39
C TRP A 258 6.75 -0.83 13.90
N SER A 259 7.88 -0.70 14.61
CA SER A 259 7.96 -0.89 16.07
C SER A 259 7.94 0.46 16.79
N GLU A 260 7.37 0.49 18.00
CA GLU A 260 7.26 1.72 18.80
C GLU A 260 8.59 2.11 19.45
N GLN A 261 9.38 1.10 19.81
CA GLN A 261 10.70 1.15 20.44
C GLN A 261 11.68 0.30 19.59
N GLU A 262 12.98 0.59 19.62
CA GLU A 262 13.95 -0.04 18.70
C GLU A 262 14.57 -1.34 19.20
N ASP A 263 14.59 -1.55 20.50
CA ASP A 263 14.91 -2.80 21.18
C ASP A 263 13.74 -3.82 21.05
N ARG A 264 12.49 -3.35 21.16
CA ARG A 264 11.29 -4.19 21.13
C ARG A 264 10.70 -4.36 19.72
N LYS A 265 11.39 -5.18 18.90
CA LYS A 265 11.00 -5.54 17.53
C LYS A 265 10.40 -6.96 17.45
N TYR A 266 9.38 -7.14 16.60
CA TYR A 266 9.00 -8.46 16.07
C TYR A 266 10.11 -8.95 15.14
N LEU A 267 10.75 -10.06 15.51
CA LEU A 267 11.84 -10.67 14.75
C LEU A 267 11.50 -12.12 14.45
N VAL A 268 11.96 -12.60 13.30
CA VAL A 268 11.81 -14.02 12.93
C VAL A 268 13.16 -14.57 12.52
N LYS A 269 13.58 -15.64 13.17
CA LYS A 269 14.72 -16.44 12.70
C LYS A 269 14.24 -17.42 11.65
N TYR A 270 14.90 -17.39 10.49
CA TYR A 270 14.67 -18.33 9.41
C TYR A 270 16.01 -18.71 8.77
N LYS A 271 16.33 -20.02 8.83
CA LYS A 271 17.67 -20.54 8.58
C LYS A 271 18.68 -19.79 9.48
N ASP A 272 19.83 -19.40 8.97
CA ASP A 272 20.90 -18.77 9.78
C ASP A 272 20.77 -17.25 9.94
N LYS A 273 19.65 -16.66 9.48
CA LYS A 273 19.40 -15.21 9.50
C LYS A 273 18.19 -14.85 10.39
N THR A 274 18.27 -13.68 11.01
CA THR A 274 17.17 -13.07 11.77
C THR A 274 16.66 -11.84 11.03
N TYR A 275 15.37 -11.82 10.72
CA TYR A 275 14.73 -10.77 9.90
C TYR A 275 13.90 -9.82 10.76
N SER A 276 13.75 -8.57 10.30
CA SER A 276 12.97 -7.51 10.96
C SER A 276 11.98 -6.84 9.99
N GLY A 277 10.85 -6.36 10.51
CA GLY A 277 9.84 -5.63 9.73
C GLY A 277 9.11 -6.51 8.71
N PHE A 278 8.97 -6.04 7.46
CA PHE A 278 8.35 -6.81 6.37
C PHE A 278 9.04 -8.16 6.15
N TRP A 279 10.38 -8.20 6.20
CA TRP A 279 11.12 -9.46 6.00
C TRP A 279 10.82 -10.52 7.06
N SER A 280 10.38 -10.14 8.26
CA SER A 280 9.90 -11.09 9.28
C SER A 280 8.62 -11.83 8.87
N LEU A 281 7.77 -11.21 8.04
CA LEU A 281 6.59 -11.88 7.47
C LEU A 281 7.02 -12.93 6.44
N CYS A 282 7.85 -12.54 5.47
CA CYS A 282 8.36 -13.44 4.44
C CYS A 282 9.11 -14.63 5.06
N ALA A 283 9.90 -14.36 6.11
CA ALA A 283 10.61 -15.38 6.89
C ALA A 283 9.64 -16.34 7.62
N ALA A 284 8.54 -15.84 8.19
CA ALA A 284 7.53 -16.68 8.84
C ALA A 284 6.74 -17.53 7.84
N VAL A 285 6.38 -16.98 6.67
CA VAL A 285 5.73 -17.74 5.59
C VAL A 285 6.65 -18.85 5.08
N ASN A 286 7.91 -18.53 4.81
CA ASN A 286 8.87 -19.53 4.31
C ASN A 286 9.22 -20.58 5.38
N ARG A 287 9.29 -20.19 6.66
CA ARG A 287 9.42 -21.14 7.79
C ARG A 287 8.23 -22.07 7.85
N ALA A 288 7.00 -21.57 7.71
CA ALA A 288 5.81 -22.40 7.71
C ALA A 288 5.74 -23.37 6.52
N LEU A 289 6.19 -22.96 5.33
CA LEU A 289 6.31 -23.84 4.16
C LEU A 289 7.39 -24.93 4.36
N ASP A 290 8.55 -24.57 4.91
CA ASP A 290 9.61 -25.53 5.26
C ASP A 290 9.16 -26.47 6.41
N ASP A 291 8.35 -25.98 7.36
CA ASP A 291 7.66 -26.76 8.44
C ASP A 291 6.51 -27.66 7.87
N GLY A 292 6.27 -27.65 6.56
CA GLY A 292 5.23 -28.47 5.89
C GLY A 292 3.79 -27.95 5.99
N ILE A 293 3.59 -26.73 6.51
CA ILE A 293 2.28 -26.10 6.65
C ILE A 293 1.87 -25.49 5.30
N PRO A 294 0.70 -25.84 4.72
CA PRO A 294 0.24 -25.33 3.43
C PRO A 294 -0.34 -23.90 3.55
N ILE A 295 0.45 -22.98 4.12
CA ILE A 295 0.02 -21.63 4.51
C ILE A 295 -0.44 -20.76 3.33
N THR A 296 0.03 -21.05 2.12
CA THR A 296 -0.37 -20.39 0.86
C THR A 296 -1.63 -20.99 0.22
N SER A 297 -2.20 -22.06 0.77
CA SER A 297 -3.42 -22.69 0.25
C SER A 297 -4.68 -22.00 0.74
N PRO A 298 -5.57 -21.48 -0.14
CA PRO A 298 -6.80 -20.81 0.29
C PRO A 298 -7.75 -21.70 1.10
N SER A 299 -7.75 -23.02 0.91
CA SER A 299 -8.55 -23.94 1.74
C SER A 299 -8.04 -24.03 3.19
N TYR A 300 -6.73 -23.89 3.38
CA TYR A 300 -6.12 -23.83 4.70
C TYR A 300 -6.38 -22.47 5.35
N PHE A 301 -6.00 -21.36 4.70
CA PHE A 301 -6.12 -20.03 5.33
C PHE A 301 -7.56 -19.47 5.36
N ALA A 302 -8.54 -20.08 4.67
CA ALA A 302 -9.98 -19.84 4.90
C ALA A 302 -10.47 -20.37 6.25
N THR A 303 -9.88 -21.47 6.74
CA THR A 303 -10.37 -22.25 7.90
C THR A 303 -9.43 -22.20 9.11
N MET A 304 -8.24 -21.63 8.94
CA MET A 304 -7.21 -21.51 9.98
C MET A 304 -7.73 -20.82 11.24
N THR A 305 -7.30 -21.30 12.41
CA THR A 305 -7.64 -20.73 13.71
C THR A 305 -6.66 -19.62 14.11
N LEU A 306 -7.08 -18.74 15.03
CA LEU A 306 -6.22 -17.67 15.56
C LEU A 306 -4.94 -18.22 16.22
N ASP A 307 -4.98 -19.41 16.81
CA ASP A 307 -3.80 -20.01 17.44
C ASP A 307 -2.86 -20.67 16.41
N GLN A 308 -3.38 -21.15 15.27
CA GLN A 308 -2.56 -21.51 14.11
C GLN A 308 -1.90 -20.27 13.50
N VAL A 309 -2.62 -19.15 13.37
CA VAL A 309 -2.06 -17.86 12.93
C VAL A 309 -0.92 -17.43 13.87
N ARG A 310 -1.13 -17.48 15.19
CA ARG A 310 -0.12 -17.18 16.22
C ARG A 310 1.09 -18.14 16.17
N HIS A 311 0.87 -19.42 15.87
CA HIS A 311 1.95 -20.40 15.74
C HIS A 311 2.79 -20.18 14.47
N VAL A 312 2.16 -19.91 13.32
CA VAL A 312 2.84 -19.61 12.05
C VAL A 312 3.67 -18.33 12.17
N PHE A 313 3.02 -17.25 12.60
CA PHE A 313 3.64 -15.92 12.77
C PHE A 313 4.21 -15.72 14.19
N ARG A 314 4.72 -16.80 14.79
CA ARG A 314 5.43 -16.76 16.08
C ARG A 314 6.70 -15.92 15.95
N SER A 315 6.90 -14.99 16.89
CA SER A 315 8.14 -14.24 16.99
C SER A 315 9.23 -15.09 17.63
N ASP A 316 10.49 -14.78 17.33
CA ASP A 316 11.66 -15.25 18.07
C ASP A 316 12.06 -14.25 19.20
N THR A 317 11.13 -13.38 19.59
CA THR A 317 11.21 -12.40 20.71
C THR A 317 9.87 -12.27 21.45
N GLU A 318 9.88 -11.63 22.62
CA GLU A 318 8.68 -11.26 23.41
C GLU A 318 7.69 -10.27 22.71
N VAL A 319 7.91 -9.93 21.44
CA VAL A 319 7.09 -8.96 20.70
C VAL A 319 6.35 -9.69 19.58
N PRO A 320 5.03 -9.92 19.69
CA PRO A 320 4.26 -10.61 18.65
C PRO A 320 4.11 -9.74 17.39
N LEU A 321 3.77 -10.39 16.26
CA LEU A 321 3.44 -9.68 15.02
C LEU A 321 2.22 -8.76 15.24
N PRO A 322 2.32 -7.44 14.98
CA PRO A 322 1.22 -6.51 15.26
C PRO A 322 -0.06 -6.83 14.47
N LEU A 323 -1.20 -6.62 15.13
CA LEU A 323 -2.56 -6.84 14.58
C LEU A 323 -2.84 -8.32 14.20
N ILE A 324 -2.48 -9.27 15.08
CA ILE A 324 -2.59 -10.71 14.77
C ILE A 324 -4.05 -11.17 14.62
N GLU A 325 -4.98 -10.61 15.40
CA GLU A 325 -6.42 -10.82 15.25
C GLU A 325 -6.97 -10.24 13.93
N GLU A 326 -6.46 -9.11 13.45
CA GLU A 326 -6.85 -8.55 12.14
C GLU A 326 -6.33 -9.44 11.02
N ARG A 327 -5.09 -9.91 11.12
CA ARG A 327 -4.47 -10.83 10.14
C ARG A 327 -5.27 -12.13 10.03
N HIS A 328 -5.71 -12.69 11.16
CA HIS A 328 -6.60 -13.84 11.15
C HIS A 328 -7.90 -13.57 10.37
N ARG A 329 -8.61 -12.47 10.69
CA ARG A 329 -9.86 -12.12 9.98
C ARG A 329 -9.63 -11.88 8.48
N VAL A 330 -8.56 -11.19 8.13
CA VAL A 330 -8.19 -10.85 6.74
C VAL A 330 -7.78 -12.09 5.92
N LEU A 331 -7.10 -13.06 6.54
CA LEU A 331 -6.81 -14.36 5.92
C LEU A 331 -8.09 -15.14 5.66
N ASN A 332 -8.91 -15.36 6.69
CA ASN A 332 -10.12 -16.17 6.53
C ASN A 332 -11.10 -15.54 5.51
N GLU A 333 -11.28 -14.20 5.53
CA GLU A 333 -12.01 -13.44 4.49
C GLU A 333 -11.46 -13.74 3.08
N SER A 334 -10.15 -13.59 2.90
CA SER A 334 -9.50 -13.74 1.59
C SER A 334 -9.52 -15.19 1.09
N GLY A 335 -9.41 -16.17 1.99
CA GLY A 335 -9.48 -17.59 1.65
C GLY A 335 -10.86 -17.98 1.16
N ILE A 336 -11.91 -17.58 1.88
CA ILE A 336 -13.32 -17.80 1.49
C ILE A 336 -13.58 -17.17 0.11
N VAL A 337 -13.19 -15.91 -0.10
CA VAL A 337 -13.36 -15.21 -1.39
C VAL A 337 -12.65 -15.93 -2.54
N LEU A 338 -11.43 -16.44 -2.32
CA LEU A 338 -10.72 -17.21 -3.35
C LEU A 338 -11.40 -18.53 -3.68
N LEU A 339 -11.90 -19.26 -2.68
CA LEU A 339 -12.62 -20.53 -2.88
C LEU A 339 -13.93 -20.30 -3.65
N GLU A 340 -14.76 -19.35 -3.20
CA GLU A 340 -16.09 -19.10 -3.76
C GLU A 340 -16.07 -18.51 -5.18
N LYS A 341 -15.13 -17.59 -5.47
CA LYS A 341 -15.18 -16.77 -6.69
C LYS A 341 -14.05 -17.05 -7.69
N PHE A 342 -12.94 -17.63 -7.24
CA PHE A 342 -11.71 -17.77 -8.03
C PHE A 342 -11.20 -19.22 -8.08
N GLY A 343 -12.00 -20.19 -7.65
CA GLY A 343 -11.67 -21.63 -7.70
C GLY A 343 -10.49 -22.02 -6.81
N GLY A 344 -10.28 -21.32 -5.69
CA GLY A 344 -9.18 -21.56 -4.75
C GLY A 344 -7.81 -21.13 -5.28
N SER A 345 -7.74 -20.14 -6.17
CA SER A 345 -6.51 -19.75 -6.86
C SER A 345 -6.49 -18.26 -7.21
N PHE A 346 -5.52 -17.50 -6.70
CA PHE A 346 -5.40 -16.08 -7.06
C PHE A 346 -4.98 -15.90 -8.53
N LEU A 347 -4.22 -16.85 -9.10
CA LEU A 347 -3.89 -16.87 -10.53
C LEU A 347 -5.14 -16.87 -11.44
N THR A 348 -6.30 -17.33 -10.95
CA THR A 348 -7.58 -17.21 -11.67
C THR A 348 -8.02 -15.75 -11.77
N CYS A 349 -7.90 -14.99 -10.67
CA CYS A 349 -8.18 -13.55 -10.62
C CYS A 349 -7.21 -12.77 -11.54
N VAL A 350 -5.92 -13.14 -11.53
CA VAL A 350 -4.89 -12.61 -12.45
C VAL A 350 -5.29 -12.85 -13.91
N LYS A 351 -5.73 -14.07 -14.28
CA LYS A 351 -6.20 -14.37 -15.64
C LYS A 351 -7.43 -13.57 -16.06
N MET A 352 -8.39 -13.38 -15.15
CA MET A 352 -9.56 -12.52 -15.37
C MET A 352 -9.21 -11.04 -15.60
N SER A 353 -7.98 -10.61 -15.28
CA SER A 353 -7.51 -9.25 -15.56
C SER A 353 -7.21 -8.97 -17.05
N GLU A 354 -7.14 -10.00 -17.91
CA GLU A 354 -6.88 -9.85 -19.36
C GLU A 354 -5.68 -8.94 -19.66
N LYS A 355 -4.59 -9.10 -18.90
CA LYS A 355 -3.36 -8.29 -19.00
C LYS A 355 -3.52 -6.80 -18.66
N SER A 356 -4.53 -6.41 -17.89
CA SER A 356 -4.63 -5.07 -17.31
C SER A 356 -4.42 -5.08 -15.79
N ALA A 357 -3.33 -4.45 -15.35
CA ALA A 357 -3.05 -4.10 -13.97
C ALA A 357 -4.23 -3.33 -13.34
N GLN A 358 -4.87 -2.42 -14.08
CA GLN A 358 -6.06 -1.69 -13.62
C GLN A 358 -7.29 -2.60 -13.49
N LYS A 359 -7.44 -3.62 -14.34
CA LYS A 359 -8.52 -4.60 -14.21
C LYS A 359 -8.27 -5.54 -13.02
N LEU A 360 -7.03 -5.97 -12.79
CA LEU A 360 -6.67 -6.75 -11.60
C LEU A 360 -6.90 -5.93 -10.31
N LEU A 361 -6.46 -4.67 -10.29
CA LEU A 361 -6.68 -3.74 -9.18
C LEU A 361 -8.18 -3.59 -8.85
N ARG A 362 -9.04 -3.46 -9.87
CA ARG A 362 -10.51 -3.44 -9.68
C ARG A 362 -11.04 -4.77 -9.15
N LEU A 363 -10.65 -5.90 -9.73
CA LEU A 363 -11.08 -7.23 -9.27
C LEU A 363 -10.70 -7.49 -7.81
N VAL A 364 -9.51 -7.05 -7.38
CA VAL A 364 -9.06 -7.10 -5.98
C VAL A 364 -9.97 -6.23 -5.10
N LEU A 365 -10.15 -4.95 -5.45
CA LEU A 365 -10.95 -4.02 -4.66
C LEU A 365 -12.45 -4.39 -4.61
N GLU A 366 -12.99 -4.97 -5.66
CA GLU A 366 -14.39 -5.42 -5.70
C GLU A 366 -14.63 -6.62 -4.76
N ASN A 367 -13.64 -7.51 -4.62
CA ASN A 367 -13.84 -8.82 -3.98
C ASN A 367 -13.21 -8.98 -2.59
N PHE A 368 -12.15 -8.24 -2.25
CA PHE A 368 -11.42 -8.37 -0.98
C PHE A 368 -11.53 -7.07 -0.15
N PRO A 369 -12.53 -6.94 0.74
CA PRO A 369 -12.79 -5.73 1.53
C PRO A 369 -11.57 -5.14 2.23
N SER A 370 -10.70 -5.96 2.81
CA SER A 370 -9.48 -5.51 3.51
C SER A 370 -8.51 -4.64 2.71
N TYR A 371 -8.62 -4.61 1.37
CA TYR A 371 -7.78 -3.79 0.48
C TYR A 371 -8.31 -2.36 0.24
N LYS A 372 -9.49 -2.00 0.78
CA LYS A 372 -10.17 -0.71 0.56
C LYS A 372 -9.61 0.44 1.40
N ASP A 373 -8.34 0.75 1.17
CA ASP A 373 -7.59 1.91 1.70
C ASP A 373 -8.13 3.22 1.09
N GLU A 374 -9.26 3.68 1.64
CA GLU A 374 -9.99 4.93 1.33
C GLU A 374 -9.97 5.90 2.52
N ALA A 375 -9.99 7.22 2.25
CA ALA A 375 -10.12 8.28 3.25
C ALA A 375 -10.99 9.45 2.74
N VAL A 376 -11.29 10.43 3.60
CA VAL A 376 -12.04 11.65 3.25
C VAL A 376 -11.18 12.89 3.48
N PHE A 377 -10.69 13.50 2.40
CA PHE A 377 -9.86 14.71 2.43
C PHE A 377 -10.62 15.93 1.92
N GLU A 378 -10.70 17.00 2.72
CA GLU A 378 -11.39 18.26 2.34
C GLU A 378 -12.79 18.02 1.72
N LYS A 379 -13.57 17.12 2.38
CA LYS A 379 -14.90 16.64 1.98
C LYS A 379 -14.97 15.83 0.67
N LYS A 380 -13.83 15.38 0.13
CA LYS A 380 -13.75 14.48 -1.03
C LYS A 380 -13.33 13.09 -0.58
N LYS A 381 -13.92 12.04 -1.14
CA LYS A 381 -13.31 10.71 -1.07
C LYS A 381 -11.98 10.73 -1.82
N VAL A 382 -10.97 10.11 -1.23
CA VAL A 382 -9.65 9.82 -1.83
C VAL A 382 -9.29 8.37 -1.51
N SER A 383 -8.44 7.78 -2.34
CA SER A 383 -8.04 6.38 -2.20
C SER A 383 -6.56 6.22 -2.45
N PHE A 384 -5.92 5.35 -1.68
CA PHE A 384 -4.49 5.03 -1.80
C PHE A 384 -4.28 3.59 -2.27
N TYR A 385 -5.13 2.66 -1.83
CA TYR A 385 -5.11 1.25 -2.24
C TYR A 385 -3.72 0.59 -2.14
N LYS A 386 -2.88 0.97 -1.15
CA LYS A 386 -1.44 0.65 -1.07
C LYS A 386 -1.16 -0.83 -1.36
N ARG A 387 -1.71 -1.74 -0.54
CA ARG A 387 -1.49 -3.19 -0.70
C ARG A 387 -2.05 -3.75 -2.01
N ALA A 388 -3.09 -3.13 -2.58
CA ALA A 388 -3.72 -3.62 -3.81
C ALA A 388 -2.86 -3.25 -5.04
N GLN A 389 -2.17 -2.11 -4.99
CA GLN A 389 -1.16 -1.75 -5.97
C GLN A 389 0.08 -2.63 -5.85
N ILE A 390 0.55 -2.94 -4.62
CA ILE A 390 1.65 -3.91 -4.41
C ILE A 390 1.25 -5.29 -4.95
N LEU A 391 0.08 -5.85 -4.60
CA LEU A 391 -0.34 -7.18 -5.05
C LEU A 391 -0.30 -7.32 -6.59
N VAL A 392 -0.65 -6.27 -7.33
CA VAL A 392 -0.56 -6.24 -8.80
C VAL A 392 0.91 -6.16 -9.26
N ALA A 393 1.71 -5.32 -8.61
CA ALA A 393 3.12 -5.11 -8.93
C ALA A 393 4.02 -6.31 -8.60
N ASP A 394 3.85 -6.96 -7.45
CA ASP A 394 4.64 -8.12 -7.05
C ASP A 394 4.19 -9.37 -7.82
N THR A 395 2.93 -9.44 -8.27
CA THR A 395 2.49 -10.42 -9.28
C THR A 395 3.21 -10.21 -10.61
N TRP A 396 3.33 -8.95 -11.08
CA TRP A 396 4.10 -8.59 -12.27
C TRP A 396 5.59 -8.92 -12.10
N GLY A 397 6.16 -8.61 -10.94
CA GLY A 397 7.57 -8.82 -10.62
C GLY A 397 7.97 -10.29 -10.51
N VAL A 398 7.19 -11.10 -9.77
CA VAL A 398 7.52 -12.52 -9.55
C VAL A 398 7.38 -13.34 -10.84
N LEU A 399 6.44 -12.96 -11.72
CA LEU A 399 6.26 -13.50 -13.06
C LEU A 399 7.13 -12.81 -14.13
N GLU A 400 8.05 -11.93 -13.73
CA GLU A 400 9.03 -11.25 -14.59
C GLU A 400 8.43 -10.45 -15.77
N GLY A 401 7.18 -9.97 -15.62
CA GLY A 401 6.41 -9.31 -16.67
C GLY A 401 5.95 -10.21 -17.81
N LYS A 402 5.99 -11.54 -17.64
CA LYS A 402 5.75 -12.56 -18.68
C LYS A 402 4.47 -13.35 -18.44
N GLY A 403 3.94 -13.97 -19.50
CA GLY A 403 2.80 -14.89 -19.41
C GLY A 403 1.56 -14.23 -18.80
N ASP A 404 1.06 -14.80 -17.70
CA ASP A 404 -0.08 -14.30 -16.92
C ASP A 404 0.24 -12.99 -16.15
N GLY A 405 1.52 -12.69 -15.90
CA GLY A 405 1.98 -11.46 -15.24
C GLY A 405 2.41 -10.37 -16.22
N SER A 406 2.13 -10.54 -17.51
CA SER A 406 2.28 -9.49 -18.52
C SER A 406 1.11 -8.50 -18.37
N PHE A 407 1.38 -7.25 -18.01
CA PHE A 407 0.37 -6.19 -17.91
C PHE A 407 0.71 -5.01 -18.81
N ASP A 408 -0.19 -4.68 -19.73
CA ASP A 408 0.03 -3.67 -20.78
C ASP A 408 -0.07 -2.22 -20.24
N ASP A 409 -0.67 -2.04 -19.06
CA ASP A 409 -0.92 -0.76 -18.40
C ASP A 409 -0.24 -0.66 -17.01
N ILE A 410 0.80 -1.45 -16.72
CA ILE A 410 1.50 -1.46 -15.42
C ILE A 410 1.99 -0.06 -14.97
N SER A 411 2.37 0.79 -15.92
CA SER A 411 2.81 2.17 -15.68
C SER A 411 1.71 3.13 -15.21
N SER A 412 0.45 2.67 -15.17
CA SER A 412 -0.67 3.42 -14.59
C SER A 412 -0.79 3.27 -13.06
N LEU A 413 -0.05 2.33 -12.44
CA LEU A 413 0.07 2.25 -10.99
C LEU A 413 0.88 3.43 -10.44
N THR A 414 0.72 3.68 -9.15
CA THR A 414 1.41 4.75 -8.39
C THR A 414 2.34 4.17 -7.34
N ILE A 415 3.23 5.02 -6.80
CA ILE A 415 4.09 4.70 -5.64
C ILE A 415 3.23 4.19 -4.47
N PHE A 416 3.72 3.21 -3.73
CA PHE A 416 2.99 2.48 -2.69
C PHE A 416 3.05 3.25 -1.38
N ALA A 417 2.27 4.33 -1.29
CA ALA A 417 2.31 5.31 -0.18
C ALA A 417 2.11 4.68 1.21
N ASP A 418 3.23 4.32 1.83
CA ASP A 418 3.38 3.77 3.18
C ASP A 418 4.03 4.83 4.11
N TYR A 419 4.66 4.40 5.20
CA TYR A 419 5.39 5.27 6.13
C TYR A 419 6.89 5.47 5.77
N ARG A 420 7.51 4.62 4.94
CA ARG A 420 8.94 4.73 4.57
C ARG A 420 9.17 5.60 3.34
N ILE A 421 8.34 5.50 2.29
CA ILE A 421 8.42 6.36 1.10
C ILE A 421 8.47 7.86 1.47
N PRO A 422 7.57 8.41 2.31
CA PRO A 422 7.69 9.80 2.78
C PRO A 422 8.96 10.10 3.60
N GLN A 423 9.52 9.12 4.32
CA GLN A 423 10.78 9.30 5.07
C GLN A 423 11.96 9.53 4.10
N VAL A 424 12.10 8.67 3.09
CA VAL A 424 13.18 8.79 2.10
C VAL A 424 13.00 10.01 1.21
N LEU A 425 11.76 10.39 0.85
CA LEU A 425 11.51 11.63 0.11
C LEU A 425 11.90 12.89 0.89
N VAL A 426 11.83 12.89 2.22
CA VAL A 426 12.35 13.99 3.06
C VAL A 426 13.88 13.92 3.18
N HIS A 427 14.47 12.73 3.32
CA HIS A 427 15.94 12.55 3.35
C HIS A 427 16.60 13.04 2.05
N LEU A 428 16.06 12.63 0.90
CA LEU A 428 16.49 13.07 -0.44
C LEU A 428 16.11 14.53 -0.76
N LYS A 429 15.50 15.25 0.19
CA LYS A 429 15.09 16.66 0.08
C LYS A 429 14.08 16.90 -1.05
N ALA A 430 13.33 15.87 -1.46
CA ALA A 430 12.24 15.92 -2.42
C ALA A 430 10.96 16.51 -1.81
N MET A 431 10.76 16.28 -0.51
CA MET A 431 9.67 16.78 0.32
C MET A 431 10.21 17.52 1.55
N LYS A 432 9.39 18.41 2.14
CA LYS A 432 9.59 18.98 3.47
C LYS A 432 8.23 19.08 4.19
N TYR A 433 8.19 18.71 5.48
CA TYR A 433 7.06 18.98 6.36
C TYR A 433 7.04 20.42 6.88
N SER A 434 5.88 20.91 7.34
CA SER A 434 5.84 22.14 8.13
C SER A 434 6.41 21.91 9.53
N GLU A 435 6.82 22.97 10.23
CA GLU A 435 7.47 22.83 11.55
C GLU A 435 6.52 22.24 12.60
N GLU A 436 5.21 22.47 12.48
CA GLU A 436 4.17 21.91 13.36
C GLU A 436 4.02 20.40 13.14
N LEU A 437 3.99 19.96 11.88
CA LEU A 437 3.93 18.53 11.53
C LEU A 437 5.24 17.82 11.91
N MET A 438 6.38 18.46 11.64
CA MET A 438 7.70 17.97 12.06
C MET A 438 7.77 17.80 13.58
N LYS A 439 7.20 18.73 14.35
CA LYS A 439 7.13 18.64 15.83
C LYS A 439 6.25 17.46 16.29
N LYS A 440 5.09 17.21 15.68
CA LYS A 440 4.25 16.03 15.97
C LYS A 440 4.99 14.72 15.69
N LEU A 441 5.63 14.62 14.53
CA LEU A 441 6.41 13.44 14.15
C LEU A 441 7.58 13.19 15.12
N ARG A 442 8.30 14.23 15.53
CA ARG A 442 9.36 14.13 16.57
C ARG A 442 8.83 13.77 17.96
N ALA A 443 7.60 14.16 18.29
CA ALA A 443 6.93 13.75 19.52
C ALA A 443 6.40 12.31 19.48
N GLY A 444 6.63 11.56 18.40
CA GLY A 444 6.19 10.17 18.25
C GLY A 444 4.67 10.01 18.17
N THR A 445 3.93 11.07 17.82
CA THR A 445 2.46 11.07 17.78
C THR A 445 1.94 9.91 16.91
N LEU A 446 1.04 9.11 17.48
CA LEU A 446 0.29 8.11 16.74
C LEU A 446 -0.87 8.79 16.02
N PHE A 447 -0.94 8.61 14.71
CA PHE A 447 -2.01 9.09 13.84
C PHE A 447 -3.05 7.97 13.65
N GLN A 448 -4.27 8.36 13.31
CA GLN A 448 -5.34 7.46 12.88
C GLN A 448 -5.35 7.34 11.35
N SER A 449 -5.82 6.20 10.83
CA SER A 449 -5.96 6.02 9.38
C SER A 449 -7.04 6.98 8.85
N GLY A 450 -6.68 7.84 7.89
CA GLY A 450 -7.56 8.91 7.41
C GLY A 450 -7.43 10.23 8.17
N ASP A 451 -6.51 10.36 9.14
CA ASP A 451 -6.18 11.66 9.74
C ASP A 451 -5.70 12.63 8.65
N LYS A 452 -6.11 13.90 8.76
CA LYS A 452 -5.81 14.89 7.72
C LYS A 452 -4.32 14.96 7.37
N GLU A 453 -3.44 14.92 8.37
CA GLU A 453 -1.99 15.03 8.19
C GLU A 453 -1.37 13.74 7.62
N GLU A 454 -1.93 12.56 7.92
CA GLU A 454 -1.53 11.30 7.28
C GLU A 454 -1.89 11.31 5.80
N VAL A 455 -3.12 11.70 5.48
CA VAL A 455 -3.62 11.82 4.10
C VAL A 455 -2.84 12.88 3.31
N GLU A 456 -2.42 13.99 3.95
CA GLU A 456 -1.50 14.98 3.34
C GLU A 456 -0.11 14.37 3.06
N ILE A 457 0.49 13.63 4.00
CA ILE A 457 1.80 12.99 3.80
C ILE A 457 1.75 11.96 2.65
N ARG A 458 0.79 11.04 2.69
CA ARG A 458 0.63 9.97 1.68
C ARG A 458 0.30 10.56 0.31
N GLY A 459 -0.61 11.53 0.24
CA GLY A 459 -0.97 12.23 -1.00
C GLY A 459 0.16 13.06 -1.62
N CYS A 460 0.95 13.75 -0.80
CA CYS A 460 2.14 14.47 -1.28
C CYS A 460 3.25 13.51 -1.75
N SER A 461 3.40 12.34 -1.13
CA SER A 461 4.36 11.31 -1.55
C SER A 461 4.05 10.81 -2.97
N ILE A 462 2.78 10.49 -3.25
CA ILE A 462 2.33 10.08 -4.59
C ILE A 462 2.63 11.16 -5.64
N TRP A 463 2.31 12.43 -5.34
CA TRP A 463 2.59 13.51 -6.30
C TRP A 463 4.09 13.77 -6.49
N CYS A 464 4.90 13.64 -5.43
CA CYS A 464 6.34 13.81 -5.51
C CYS A 464 6.98 12.74 -6.42
N CYS A 465 6.65 11.46 -6.22
CA CYS A 465 7.16 10.38 -7.08
C CYS A 465 6.64 10.47 -8.52
N ALA A 466 5.40 10.89 -8.74
CA ALA A 466 4.89 11.16 -10.09
C ALA A 466 5.69 12.28 -10.81
N LEU A 467 6.10 13.33 -10.08
CA LEU A 467 6.99 14.37 -10.60
C LEU A 467 8.42 13.86 -10.84
N ILE A 468 8.96 12.99 -9.98
CA ILE A 468 10.28 12.36 -10.17
C ILE A 468 10.28 11.50 -11.44
N CYS A 469 9.32 10.59 -11.61
CA CYS A 469 9.17 9.79 -12.84
C CYS A 469 9.07 10.67 -14.09
N LYS A 470 8.25 11.73 -14.04
CA LYS A 470 8.12 12.67 -15.15
C LYS A 470 9.45 13.38 -15.45
N HIS A 471 10.16 13.86 -14.44
CA HIS A 471 11.42 14.57 -14.65
C HIS A 471 12.55 13.65 -15.11
N LEU A 472 12.54 12.37 -14.71
CA LEU A 472 13.42 11.34 -15.28
C LEU A 472 13.14 11.14 -16.78
N GLN A 473 11.87 10.96 -17.18
CA GLN A 473 11.47 10.86 -18.58
C GLN A 473 11.86 12.12 -19.38
N GLU A 474 11.62 13.32 -18.84
CA GLU A 474 12.04 14.61 -19.44
C GLU A 474 13.57 14.75 -19.62
N LEU A 475 14.39 14.02 -18.85
CA LEU A 475 15.86 14.01 -19.00
C LEU A 475 16.31 13.00 -20.07
N TYR A 476 15.69 11.83 -20.14
CA TYR A 476 15.98 10.81 -21.15
C TYR A 476 15.53 11.22 -22.56
N GLU A 477 14.36 11.83 -22.69
CA GLU A 477 13.88 12.36 -23.98
C GLU A 477 14.84 13.42 -24.54
N LYS A 478 15.47 14.24 -23.68
CA LYS A 478 16.51 15.22 -24.09
C LYS A 478 17.81 14.57 -24.56
N LYS A 479 18.12 13.35 -24.14
CA LYS A 479 19.23 12.55 -24.68
C LYS A 479 18.83 11.70 -25.89
N GLY A 480 17.60 11.84 -26.40
CA GLY A 480 17.10 11.07 -27.54
C GLY A 480 16.78 9.60 -27.22
N GLN A 481 16.63 9.26 -25.94
CA GLN A 481 16.37 7.90 -25.48
C GLN A 481 14.91 7.78 -25.00
N ASP A 482 14.13 6.86 -25.56
CA ASP A 482 12.82 6.53 -24.99
C ASP A 482 12.97 5.48 -23.88
N MET A 483 12.44 5.81 -22.71
CA MET A 483 12.50 5.02 -21.49
C MET A 483 11.12 4.86 -20.83
N LYS A 484 10.01 5.19 -21.53
CA LYS A 484 8.65 5.19 -20.97
C LYS A 484 8.22 3.86 -20.35
N GLU A 485 8.63 2.75 -20.93
CA GLU A 485 8.36 1.39 -20.40
C GLU A 485 9.23 1.04 -19.18
N LYS A 486 10.43 1.63 -19.10
CA LYS A 486 11.45 1.35 -18.06
C LYS A 486 11.36 2.29 -16.85
N ILE A 487 10.73 3.46 -16.99
CA ILE A 487 10.61 4.47 -15.93
C ILE A 487 9.13 4.60 -15.57
N ASN A 488 8.72 3.82 -14.57
CA ASN A 488 7.37 3.81 -14.01
C ASN A 488 7.41 3.90 -12.48
N ALA A 489 6.26 4.15 -11.84
CA ALA A 489 6.20 4.37 -10.40
C ALA A 489 6.46 3.12 -9.55
N VAL A 490 6.24 1.91 -10.09
CA VAL A 490 6.51 0.63 -9.40
C VAL A 490 8.02 0.41 -9.24
N LEU A 491 8.78 0.58 -10.31
CA LEU A 491 10.24 0.44 -10.27
C LEU A 491 10.90 1.54 -9.44
N LEU A 492 10.34 2.75 -9.44
CA LEU A 492 10.75 3.80 -8.51
C LEU A 492 10.41 3.45 -7.04
N ASP A 493 9.32 2.73 -6.77
CA ASP A 493 8.99 2.26 -5.42
C ASP A 493 10.02 1.26 -4.91
N TYR A 494 10.24 0.18 -5.67
CA TYR A 494 11.22 -0.85 -5.34
C TYR A 494 12.61 -0.25 -5.05
N TYR A 495 13.08 0.67 -5.92
CA TYR A 495 14.34 1.37 -5.70
C TYR A 495 14.31 2.25 -4.43
N LEU A 496 13.26 3.04 -4.19
CA LEU A 496 13.18 3.93 -3.04
C LEU A 496 13.00 3.18 -1.72
N TRP A 497 12.31 2.03 -1.73
CA TRP A 497 12.11 1.17 -0.56
C TRP A 497 13.40 0.45 -0.16
N ASP A 498 14.12 -0.14 -1.12
CA ASP A 498 15.44 -0.72 -0.85
C ASP A 498 16.47 0.34 -0.44
N TYR A 499 16.46 1.51 -1.07
CA TYR A 499 17.28 2.65 -0.62
C TYR A 499 16.93 3.04 0.83
N ALA A 500 15.64 3.09 1.19
CA ALA A 500 15.17 3.42 2.53
C ALA A 500 15.47 2.33 3.58
N ARG A 501 15.60 1.06 3.16
CA ARG A 501 16.06 -0.06 3.97
C ARG A 501 17.54 0.08 4.30
N ASP A 502 18.35 0.39 3.29
CA ASP A 502 19.82 0.37 3.38
C ASP A 502 20.39 1.65 4.04
N HIS A 503 19.79 2.81 3.80
CA HIS A 503 20.20 4.11 4.39
C HIS A 503 19.44 4.40 5.69
N ARG A 504 19.08 3.38 6.47
CA ARG A 504 18.24 3.53 7.67
C ARG A 504 18.88 4.44 8.72
N GLU A 505 20.18 4.30 8.93
CA GLU A 505 20.94 5.10 9.91
C GLU A 505 21.06 6.57 9.49
N ASP A 506 21.19 6.85 8.20
CA ASP A 506 21.23 8.21 7.63
C ASP A 506 19.86 8.93 7.69
N MET A 507 18.81 8.19 8.06
CA MET A 507 17.43 8.68 8.17
C MET A 507 16.88 8.65 9.59
N LYS A 508 17.64 8.23 10.61
CA LYS A 508 17.14 8.10 11.99
C LYS A 508 16.59 9.41 12.57
N ASP A 509 17.20 10.54 12.23
CA ASP A 509 16.75 11.88 12.64
C ASP A 509 15.50 12.39 11.89
N ILE A 510 14.97 11.60 10.95
CA ILE A 510 13.79 11.90 10.13
C ILE A 510 12.67 10.92 10.53
N PRO A 511 11.79 11.26 11.49
CA PRO A 511 10.67 10.40 11.87
C PRO A 511 9.65 10.24 10.75
N PHE A 512 9.15 9.01 10.61
CA PHE A 512 8.00 8.66 9.77
C PHE A 512 6.67 8.81 10.55
N HIS A 513 5.55 8.91 9.85
CA HIS A 513 4.23 8.93 10.48
C HIS A 513 3.85 7.53 10.98
N ARG A 514 3.38 7.45 12.23
CA ARG A 514 3.06 6.20 12.91
C ARG A 514 1.55 5.97 12.91
N VAL A 515 1.06 5.04 12.08
CA VAL A 515 -0.34 4.58 12.06
C VAL A 515 -0.39 3.08 12.26
N ARG A 516 -1.28 2.59 13.12
CA ARG A 516 -1.54 1.15 13.29
C ARG A 516 -2.85 0.80 12.60
N CYS A 517 -2.79 0.33 11.36
CA CYS A 517 -3.95 -0.05 10.55
C CYS A 517 -3.66 -1.27 9.65
N ILE A 518 -4.69 -1.77 8.95
CA ILE A 518 -4.57 -2.92 8.05
C ILE A 518 -4.08 -2.57 6.63
N TYR A 519 -3.84 -1.28 6.34
CA TYR A 519 -3.67 -0.79 4.97
C TYR A 519 -2.21 -0.57 4.51
N TYR A 520 -1.25 -0.39 5.42
CA TYR A 520 0.19 -0.26 5.12
C TYR A 520 1.04 -0.51 6.36
#